data_AF-A0A317JGR5-F1
#
_entry.id   AF-A0A317JGR5-F1
#
_cell.length_a   1.000
_cell.length_b   1.000
_cell.length_c   1.000
_cell.angle_alpha   90.00
_cell.angle_beta   90.00
_cell.angle_gamma   90.00
#
_symmetry.space_group_name_H-M   'P 1'
#
loop_
_entity.id
_entity.type
_entity.pdbx_description
1 polymer ?
#
loop_
_entity_poly.entity_id
_entity_poly.type
_entity_poly.pdbx_seq_one_letter_code
_entity_poly.pdbx_strand_id
1 'polypeptide(L)'
;MPFSKAKQIILPSGLSADLHWKAQESLAFQESSVLWHLDFSFSTMHFSPQDFLKSQVHLIAIEHFCRTIWSNFKKNTAGVILYQGATDFSRLFPKELWLESFFKWLDLFIQNVASEHELRETSSIFLDHYYELYAAKLFAEVMQRLLVFLPEECAALILIEAKEPLAFLAQKFSLEWFESFVLLDLKKDHLPFLHQEARLGICFPPDAHCDQEMLVQINAVLSHLKQKQIAFRCIPESRLNHFWNGLDTILVFSKTLSNQGKRQLLGFCATGGRVVVEGEGLCLPQEVSMLDFLQIF
;
A
#
# COMPACT_ATOMS: atom_id res chain seq x y z
N MET A 1 13.31 -3.41 14.74
CA MET A 1 13.14 -3.08 13.31
C MET A 1 14.48 -3.24 12.60
N PRO A 2 14.62 -4.15 11.63
CA PRO A 2 15.92 -4.49 11.02
C PRO A 2 16.49 -3.38 10.13
N PHE A 3 15.66 -2.49 9.58
CA PHE A 3 16.08 -1.54 8.54
C PHE A 3 16.67 -0.22 9.05
N SER A 4 16.34 0.21 10.28
CA SER A 4 16.73 1.54 10.79
C SER A 4 18.25 1.68 11.00
N LYS A 5 18.94 0.57 11.25
CA LYS A 5 20.40 0.53 11.41
C LYS A 5 21.16 0.29 10.10
N ALA A 6 20.47 -0.11 9.03
CA ALA A 6 21.11 -0.44 7.76
C ALA A 6 21.54 0.82 7.01
N LYS A 7 22.78 0.81 6.51
CA LYS A 7 23.32 1.90 5.68
C LYS A 7 22.64 1.89 4.32
N GLN A 8 22.04 3.01 3.94
CA GLN A 8 21.48 3.16 2.61
C GLN A 8 22.58 3.51 1.61
N ILE A 9 22.67 2.74 0.53
CA ILE A 9 23.60 2.95 -0.59
C ILE A 9 22.79 3.11 -1.87
N ILE A 10 23.01 4.21 -2.59
CA ILE A 10 22.25 4.56 -3.79
C ILE A 10 22.97 4.01 -5.02
N LEU A 11 22.25 3.21 -5.80
CA LEU A 11 22.64 2.62 -7.06
C LEU A 11 21.90 3.35 -8.20
N PRO A 12 22.56 4.27 -8.91
CA PRO A 12 21.95 4.95 -10.05
C PRO A 12 21.48 3.93 -11.08
N SER A 13 20.16 3.90 -11.32
CA SER A 13 19.47 2.88 -12.11
C SER A 13 18.50 3.48 -13.14
N GLY A 14 18.53 4.81 -13.32
CA GLY A 14 17.74 5.51 -14.33
C GLY A 14 18.18 5.19 -15.76
N LEU A 15 17.39 5.64 -16.74
CA LEU A 15 17.59 5.32 -18.17
C LEU A 15 18.96 5.74 -18.74
N SER A 16 19.61 6.73 -18.14
CA SER A 16 20.92 7.23 -18.54
C SER A 16 22.09 6.68 -17.71
N ALA A 17 21.83 5.80 -16.73
CA ALA A 17 22.86 5.24 -15.87
C ALA A 17 23.72 4.20 -16.62
N ASP A 18 25.03 4.19 -16.35
CA ASP A 18 25.98 3.23 -16.91
C ASP A 18 26.03 1.90 -16.13
N LEU A 19 25.32 1.83 -15.00
CA LEU A 19 25.27 0.69 -14.07
C LEU A 19 26.64 0.29 -13.48
N HIS A 20 27.65 1.18 -13.51
CA HIS A 20 28.95 0.90 -12.91
C HIS A 20 28.98 1.28 -11.43
N TRP A 21 28.70 0.31 -10.55
CA TRP A 21 28.54 0.56 -9.11
C TRP A 21 29.75 0.24 -8.21
N LYS A 22 30.97 0.24 -8.77
CA LYS A 22 32.20 -0.13 -8.03
C LYS A 22 32.46 0.72 -6.78
N ALA A 23 32.12 2.00 -6.83
CA ALA A 23 32.27 2.89 -5.68
C ALA A 23 31.29 2.51 -4.56
N GLN A 24 30.05 2.18 -4.93
CA GLN A 24 29.00 1.75 -4.02
C GLN A 24 29.31 0.38 -3.39
N GLU A 25 29.87 -0.55 -4.17
CA GLU A 25 30.39 -1.82 -3.66
C GLU A 25 31.47 -1.61 -2.60
N SER A 26 32.44 -0.71 -2.88
CA SER A 26 33.53 -0.38 -1.96
C SER A 26 33.03 0.17 -0.62
N LEU A 27 31.94 0.96 -0.65
CA LEU A 27 31.26 1.44 0.55
C LEU A 27 30.56 0.29 1.28
N ALA A 28 29.88 -0.59 0.55
CA ALA A 28 29.12 -1.69 1.13
C ALA A 28 29.99 -2.71 1.87
N PHE A 29 31.24 -2.93 1.45
CA PHE A 29 32.19 -3.81 2.15
C PHE A 29 32.53 -3.35 3.58
N GLN A 30 32.29 -2.08 3.90
CA GLN A 30 32.54 -1.52 5.23
C GLN A 30 31.33 -1.66 6.16
N GLU A 31 30.19 -2.13 5.63
CA GLU A 31 28.91 -2.13 6.32
C GLU A 31 28.46 -3.56 6.66
N SER A 32 27.95 -3.72 7.88
CA SER A 32 27.39 -5.00 8.34
C SER A 32 25.99 -5.26 7.80
N SER A 33 25.28 -4.20 7.39
CA SER A 33 23.91 -4.25 6.91
C SER A 33 23.62 -3.10 5.94
N VAL A 34 23.14 -3.41 4.74
CA VAL A 34 22.96 -2.47 3.63
C VAL A 34 21.54 -2.48 3.10
N LEU A 35 20.99 -1.29 2.85
CA LEU A 35 19.79 -1.06 2.06
C LEU A 35 20.19 -0.51 0.69
N TRP A 36 19.92 -1.27 -0.36
CA TRP A 36 20.25 -0.86 -1.72
C TRP A 36 19.12 -0.04 -2.30
N HIS A 37 19.36 1.22 -2.63
CA HIS A 37 18.39 2.07 -3.29
C HIS A 37 18.65 2.08 -4.79
N LEU A 38 17.82 1.36 -5.56
CA LEU A 38 17.84 1.41 -7.01
C LEU A 38 17.12 2.69 -7.46
N ASP A 39 17.91 3.74 -7.69
CA ASP A 39 17.38 5.04 -8.08
C ASP A 39 17.05 5.04 -9.58
N PHE A 40 15.80 4.70 -9.91
CA PHE A 40 15.26 4.73 -11.26
C PHE A 40 14.95 6.14 -11.76
N SER A 41 15.15 7.19 -10.96
CA SER A 41 14.83 8.58 -11.31
C SER A 41 13.35 8.81 -11.65
N PHE A 42 12.43 8.11 -10.97
CA PHE A 42 10.99 8.27 -11.21
C PHE A 42 10.49 9.70 -11.03
N SER A 43 11.16 10.51 -10.20
CA SER A 43 10.80 11.92 -10.00
C SER A 43 10.82 12.77 -11.27
N THR A 44 11.53 12.33 -12.32
CA THR A 44 11.61 13.02 -13.62
C THR A 44 10.92 12.27 -14.75
N MET A 45 10.27 11.13 -14.45
CA MET A 45 9.63 10.28 -15.46
C MET A 45 8.13 10.51 -15.56
N HIS A 46 7.62 10.30 -16.77
CA HIS A 46 6.21 10.18 -17.07
C HIS A 46 5.97 8.91 -17.87
N PHE A 47 5.04 8.08 -17.42
CA PHE A 47 4.62 6.90 -18.15
C PHE A 47 3.43 7.26 -19.02
N SER A 48 3.53 6.94 -20.31
CA SER A 48 2.36 6.84 -21.19
C SER A 48 1.84 5.40 -21.22
N PRO A 49 0.57 5.16 -21.59
CA PRO A 49 0.07 3.80 -21.79
C PRO A 49 0.92 2.95 -22.76
N GLN A 50 1.54 3.58 -23.75
CA GLN A 50 2.39 2.91 -24.75
C GLN A 50 3.77 2.53 -24.19
N ASP A 51 4.31 3.36 -23.28
CA ASP A 51 5.62 3.16 -22.67
C ASP A 51 5.55 2.28 -21.42
N PHE A 52 4.37 2.20 -20.79
CA PHE A 52 4.10 1.39 -19.62
C PHE A 52 4.51 -0.08 -19.81
N LEU A 53 4.28 -0.62 -21.00
CA LEU A 53 4.69 -1.98 -21.38
C LEU A 53 6.16 -2.08 -21.84
N LYS A 54 6.76 -0.95 -22.22
CA LYS A 54 8.12 -0.87 -22.79
C LYS A 54 9.19 -0.50 -21.77
N SER A 55 8.85 -0.26 -20.50
CA SER A 55 9.79 0.13 -19.45
C SER A 55 10.77 -0.99 -19.00
N GLN A 56 11.07 -1.94 -19.90
CA GLN A 56 12.01 -3.05 -19.72
C GLN A 56 13.42 -2.58 -19.35
N VAL A 57 13.77 -1.32 -19.62
CA VAL A 57 15.10 -0.78 -19.28
C VAL A 57 15.36 -0.84 -17.78
N HIS A 58 14.36 -0.65 -16.92
CA HIS A 58 14.54 -0.78 -15.47
C HIS A 58 14.81 -2.23 -15.04
N LEU A 59 14.32 -3.20 -15.80
CA LEU A 59 14.58 -4.62 -15.54
C LEU A 59 16.06 -4.96 -15.74
N ILE A 60 16.72 -4.32 -16.71
CA ILE A 60 18.17 -4.48 -16.95
C ILE A 60 18.97 -4.06 -15.71
N ALA A 61 18.58 -2.97 -15.04
CA ALA A 61 19.24 -2.53 -13.82
C ALA A 61 19.04 -3.53 -12.67
N ILE A 62 17.85 -4.12 -12.53
CA ILE A 62 17.58 -5.15 -11.52
C ILE A 62 18.35 -6.44 -11.81
N GLU A 63 18.38 -6.89 -13.07
CA GLU A 63 19.18 -8.05 -13.47
C GLU A 63 20.67 -7.81 -13.21
N HIS A 64 21.16 -6.61 -13.52
CA HIS A 64 22.54 -6.23 -13.23
C HIS A 64 22.81 -6.29 -11.72
N PHE A 65 21.94 -5.70 -10.90
CA PHE A 65 21.99 -5.80 -9.44
C PHE A 65 22.05 -7.23 -8.93
N CYS A 66 21.20 -8.11 -9.45
CA CYS A 66 21.19 -9.51 -9.05
C CYS A 66 22.52 -10.22 -9.34
N ARG A 67 23.14 -9.89 -10.49
CA ARG A 67 24.39 -10.50 -10.93
C ARG A 67 25.62 -9.95 -10.20
N THR A 68 25.71 -8.64 -10.04
CA THR A 68 26.93 -7.97 -9.57
C THR A 68 26.92 -7.64 -8.08
N ILE A 69 25.78 -7.20 -7.54
CA ILE A 69 25.68 -6.77 -6.15
C ILE A 69 25.15 -7.90 -5.28
N TRP A 70 23.97 -8.43 -5.58
CA TRP A 70 23.31 -9.41 -4.71
C TRP A 70 24.15 -10.66 -4.46
N SER A 71 24.81 -11.19 -5.50
CA SER A 71 25.67 -12.37 -5.41
C SER A 71 26.78 -12.23 -4.37
N ASN A 72 27.34 -11.02 -4.23
CA ASN A 72 28.44 -10.71 -3.31
C ASN A 72 27.94 -10.28 -1.92
N PHE A 73 26.78 -9.60 -1.86
CA PHE A 73 26.28 -8.95 -0.65
C PHE A 73 25.02 -9.59 -0.05
N LYS A 74 24.59 -10.79 -0.50
CA LYS A 74 23.37 -11.47 -0.01
C LYS A 74 23.26 -11.50 1.52
N LYS A 75 24.35 -11.81 2.22
CA LYS A 75 24.37 -11.90 3.69
C LYS A 75 24.28 -10.56 4.41
N ASN A 76 24.72 -9.48 3.76
CA ASN A 76 24.76 -8.13 4.33
C ASN A 76 23.58 -7.29 3.85
N THR A 77 22.75 -7.80 2.94
CA THR A 77 21.63 -7.06 2.37
C THR A 77 20.43 -7.15 3.29
N ALA A 78 19.99 -6.01 3.83
CA ALA A 78 18.73 -5.90 4.55
C ALA A 78 17.55 -5.90 3.58
N GLY A 79 17.70 -5.26 2.41
CA GLY A 79 16.72 -5.27 1.33
C GLY A 79 17.01 -4.23 0.25
N VAL A 80 16.10 -4.12 -0.70
CA VAL A 80 16.21 -3.26 -1.89
C VAL A 80 15.06 -2.27 -1.91
N ILE A 81 15.38 -0.98 -1.88
CA ILE A 81 14.43 0.12 -2.07
C ILE A 81 14.23 0.31 -3.57
N LEU A 82 13.02 0.02 -4.04
CA LEU A 82 12.59 0.20 -5.44
C LEU A 82 11.98 1.58 -5.70
N TYR A 83 11.53 2.25 -4.65
CA TYR A 83 10.96 3.59 -4.72
C TYR A 83 11.22 4.35 -3.43
N GLN A 84 11.61 5.62 -3.57
CA GLN A 84 11.67 6.57 -2.48
C GLN A 84 11.10 7.92 -2.93
N GLY A 85 9.98 8.36 -2.36
CA GLY A 85 9.37 9.63 -2.76
C GLY A 85 7.97 9.91 -2.24
N ALA A 86 7.29 10.84 -2.90
CA ALA A 86 5.93 11.25 -2.59
C ALA A 86 4.89 10.19 -2.96
N THR A 87 3.71 10.27 -2.35
CA THR A 87 2.58 9.37 -2.62
C THR A 87 1.64 9.87 -3.73
N ASP A 88 1.96 11.02 -4.32
CA ASP A 88 1.28 11.59 -5.48
C ASP A 88 1.81 10.96 -6.78
N PHE A 89 1.25 9.80 -7.13
CA PHE A 89 1.60 9.07 -8.35
C PHE A 89 0.99 9.68 -9.61
N SER A 90 0.08 10.66 -9.51
CA SER A 90 -0.50 11.33 -10.68
C SER A 90 0.56 12.04 -11.53
N ARG A 91 1.69 12.41 -10.92
CA ARG A 91 2.86 12.96 -11.62
C ARG A 91 3.55 11.94 -12.52
N LEU A 92 3.59 10.68 -12.10
CA LEU A 92 4.17 9.58 -12.87
C LEU A 92 3.23 9.16 -14.01
N PHE A 93 1.93 9.31 -13.81
CA PHE A 93 0.89 8.95 -14.78
C PHE A 93 0.04 10.19 -15.08
N PRO A 94 0.45 11.06 -16.02
CA PRO A 94 -0.29 12.27 -16.33
C PRO A 94 -1.71 11.99 -16.82
N LYS A 95 -2.71 12.66 -16.24
CA LYS A 95 -4.15 12.42 -16.47
C LYS A 95 -4.52 12.50 -17.94
N GLU A 96 -3.92 13.41 -18.68
CA GLU A 96 -4.17 13.65 -20.10
C GLU A 96 -3.79 12.44 -20.97
N LEU A 97 -2.80 11.65 -20.54
CA LEU A 97 -2.34 10.47 -21.27
C LEU A 97 -3.13 9.20 -20.91
N TRP A 98 -3.74 9.17 -19.73
CA TRP A 98 -4.39 7.97 -19.18
C TRP A 98 -5.91 8.06 -19.13
N LEU A 99 -6.50 9.18 -19.57
CA LEU A 99 -7.93 9.48 -19.41
C LEU A 99 -8.84 8.36 -19.93
N GLU A 100 -8.56 7.81 -21.11
CA GLU A 100 -9.37 6.72 -21.69
C GLU A 100 -9.29 5.44 -20.83
N SER A 101 -8.10 5.07 -20.38
CA SER A 101 -7.90 3.86 -19.56
C SER A 101 -8.47 4.04 -18.16
N PHE A 102 -8.36 5.26 -17.62
CA PHE A 102 -8.98 5.64 -16.37
C PHE A 102 -10.50 5.52 -16.45
N PHE A 103 -11.17 6.07 -17.47
CA PHE A 103 -12.62 5.95 -17.59
C PHE A 103 -13.08 4.50 -17.78
N LYS A 104 -12.36 3.69 -18.55
CA LYS A 104 -12.64 2.24 -18.65
C LYS A 104 -12.53 1.53 -17.30
N TRP A 105 -11.49 1.86 -16.53
CA TRP A 105 -11.33 1.32 -15.19
C TRP A 105 -12.45 1.79 -14.26
N LEU A 106 -12.77 3.08 -14.33
CA LEU A 106 -13.79 3.73 -13.52
C LEU A 106 -15.18 3.15 -13.82
N ASP A 107 -15.53 2.90 -15.08
CA ASP A 107 -16.79 2.26 -15.48
C ASP A 107 -16.90 0.85 -14.88
N LEU A 108 -15.84 0.02 -14.96
CA LEU A 108 -15.83 -1.32 -14.36
C LEU A 108 -15.88 -1.27 -12.83
N PHE A 109 -15.27 -0.25 -12.25
CA PHE A 109 -15.25 -0.02 -10.81
C PHE A 109 -16.64 0.39 -10.29
N ILE A 110 -17.30 1.30 -11.02
CA ILE A 110 -18.63 1.84 -10.74
C ILE A 110 -19.74 0.85 -11.03
N GLN A 111 -19.63 -0.05 -12.00
CA GLN A 111 -20.66 -1.07 -12.26
C GLN A 111 -20.94 -1.96 -11.03
N ASN A 112 -20.07 -1.93 -10.01
CA ASN A 112 -20.27 -2.55 -8.71
C ASN A 112 -20.96 -1.65 -7.66
N VAL A 113 -21.21 -0.38 -7.97
CA VAL A 113 -21.86 0.64 -7.13
C VAL A 113 -23.20 1.00 -7.76
N ALA A 114 -24.30 0.80 -7.03
CA ALA A 114 -25.65 0.67 -7.58
C ALA A 114 -26.32 1.96 -8.15
N SER A 115 -25.59 2.98 -8.62
CA SER A 115 -26.19 4.17 -9.25
C SER A 115 -25.27 4.87 -10.27
N GLU A 116 -25.29 4.45 -11.55
CA GLU A 116 -24.62 5.15 -12.68
C GLU A 116 -25.04 6.65 -12.81
N HIS A 117 -26.19 7.03 -12.27
CA HIS A 117 -26.82 8.32 -12.52
C HIS A 117 -26.22 9.50 -11.72
N GLU A 118 -25.54 9.24 -10.60
CA GLU A 118 -24.93 10.28 -9.75
C GLU A 118 -23.54 10.70 -10.24
N LEU A 119 -22.88 9.84 -11.02
CA LEU A 119 -21.49 10.03 -11.43
C LEU A 119 -21.31 11.02 -12.57
N ARG A 120 -22.32 11.21 -13.42
CA ARG A 120 -22.23 12.17 -14.54
C ARG A 120 -22.32 13.63 -14.09
N GLU A 121 -22.78 13.88 -12.86
CA GLU A 121 -22.79 15.21 -12.24
C GLU A 121 -21.67 15.40 -11.21
N THR A 122 -20.73 14.44 -11.11
CA THR A 122 -19.70 14.50 -10.08
C THR A 122 -18.76 15.68 -10.26
N SER A 123 -18.49 16.34 -9.13
CA SER A 123 -17.52 17.43 -9.03
C SER A 123 -16.12 16.99 -9.50
N SER A 124 -15.30 17.94 -9.98
CA SER A 124 -13.91 17.67 -10.38
C SER A 124 -13.10 16.98 -9.28
N ILE A 125 -13.38 17.33 -8.01
CA ILE A 125 -12.72 16.79 -6.82
C ILE A 125 -12.91 15.26 -6.71
N PHE A 126 -14.11 14.77 -7.02
CA PHE A 126 -14.41 13.34 -7.01
C PHE A 126 -13.52 12.61 -8.01
N LEU A 127 -13.48 13.08 -9.26
CA LEU A 127 -12.68 12.46 -10.32
C LEU A 127 -11.18 12.51 -10.03
N ASP A 128 -10.70 13.56 -9.36
CA ASP A 128 -9.29 13.67 -8.99
C ASP A 128 -8.89 12.63 -7.94
N HIS A 129 -9.73 12.41 -6.92
CA HIS A 129 -9.48 11.36 -5.92
C HIS A 129 -9.39 9.96 -6.55
N TYR A 130 -10.36 9.58 -7.39
CA TYR A 130 -10.32 8.27 -8.06
C TYR A 130 -9.16 8.16 -9.05
N TYR A 131 -8.77 9.27 -9.68
CA TYR A 131 -7.59 9.27 -10.53
C TYR A 131 -6.31 9.02 -9.74
N GLU A 132 -6.16 9.61 -8.55
CA GLU A 132 -5.03 9.32 -7.66
C GLU A 132 -4.98 7.84 -7.25
N LEU A 133 -6.13 7.23 -6.95
CA LEU A 133 -6.21 5.81 -6.64
C LEU A 133 -5.84 4.95 -7.86
N TYR A 134 -6.34 5.30 -9.04
CA TYR A 134 -5.97 4.65 -10.29
C TYR A 134 -4.46 4.76 -10.58
N ALA A 135 -3.87 5.92 -10.36
CA ALA A 135 -2.42 6.14 -10.49
C ALA A 135 -1.62 5.30 -9.48
N ALA A 136 -2.11 5.14 -8.25
CA ALA A 136 -1.50 4.25 -7.26
C ALA A 136 -1.55 2.77 -7.69
N LYS A 137 -2.66 2.34 -8.31
CA LYS A 137 -2.77 1.01 -8.92
C LYS A 137 -1.78 0.81 -10.07
N LEU A 138 -1.68 1.77 -10.99
CA LEU A 138 -0.70 1.71 -12.09
C LEU A 138 0.73 1.65 -11.53
N PHE A 139 1.03 2.44 -10.50
CA PHE A 139 2.30 2.38 -9.79
C PHE A 139 2.57 0.98 -9.22
N ALA A 140 1.59 0.38 -8.54
CA ALA A 140 1.69 -0.98 -8.02
C ALA A 140 2.02 -1.99 -9.13
N GLU A 141 1.36 -1.89 -10.28
CA GLU A 141 1.64 -2.74 -11.45
C GLU A 141 3.07 -2.59 -11.98
N VAL A 142 3.62 -1.37 -12.02
CA VAL A 142 5.05 -1.17 -12.36
C VAL A 142 5.93 -1.86 -11.32
N MET A 143 5.69 -1.61 -10.03
CA MET A 143 6.49 -2.19 -8.96
C MET A 143 6.46 -3.71 -8.97
N GLN A 144 5.29 -4.32 -9.19
CA GLN A 144 5.14 -5.78 -9.27
C GLN A 144 5.95 -6.37 -10.43
N ARG A 145 6.05 -5.67 -11.58
CA ARG A 145 6.92 -6.10 -12.68
C ARG A 145 8.40 -6.06 -12.32
N LEU A 146 8.82 -5.04 -11.58
CA LEU A 146 10.20 -4.94 -11.08
C LEU A 146 10.51 -6.06 -10.08
N LEU A 147 9.54 -6.38 -9.21
CA LEU A 147 9.68 -7.39 -8.19
C LEU A 147 9.94 -8.80 -8.74
N VAL A 148 9.36 -9.15 -9.90
CA VAL A 148 9.54 -10.47 -10.54
C VAL A 148 11.01 -10.82 -10.78
N PHE A 149 11.88 -9.83 -10.94
CA PHE A 149 13.31 -10.02 -11.21
C PHE A 149 14.17 -9.97 -9.96
N LEU A 150 13.61 -9.61 -8.81
CA LEU A 150 14.32 -9.68 -7.54
C LEU A 150 14.33 -11.12 -7.02
N PRO A 151 15.41 -11.54 -6.34
CA PRO A 151 15.45 -12.82 -5.64
C PRO A 151 14.36 -12.89 -4.57
N GLU A 152 13.69 -14.03 -4.42
CA GLU A 152 12.60 -14.20 -3.44
C GLU A 152 13.04 -13.90 -1.99
N GLU A 153 14.31 -14.15 -1.66
CA GLU A 153 14.83 -13.88 -0.30
C GLU A 153 15.17 -12.40 -0.08
N CYS A 154 15.12 -11.58 -1.12
CA CYS A 154 15.40 -10.17 -1.05
C CYS A 154 14.13 -9.38 -0.76
N ALA A 155 14.06 -8.76 0.43
CA ALA A 155 12.95 -7.87 0.75
C ALA A 155 12.93 -6.66 -0.22
N ALA A 156 11.79 -6.43 -0.87
CA ALA A 156 11.55 -5.26 -1.69
C ALA A 156 10.85 -4.18 -0.87
N LEU A 157 11.41 -2.97 -0.87
CA LEU A 157 10.97 -1.85 -0.05
C LEU A 157 10.48 -0.67 -0.91
N ILE A 158 9.46 -0.01 -0.39
CA ILE A 158 8.95 1.27 -0.89
C ILE A 158 8.99 2.25 0.28
N LEU A 159 9.78 3.30 0.15
CA LEU A 159 9.91 4.37 1.15
C LEU A 159 9.04 5.56 0.73
N ILE A 160 8.07 5.94 1.56
CA ILE A 160 7.10 6.99 1.20
C ILE A 160 7.17 8.22 2.13
N GLU A 161 6.94 9.39 1.53
CA GLU A 161 6.61 10.61 2.26
C GLU A 161 5.14 10.59 2.69
N ALA A 162 4.86 9.98 3.84
CA ALA A 162 3.52 9.89 4.43
C ALA A 162 2.99 11.25 4.95
N LYS A 163 2.70 12.18 4.03
CA LYS A 163 2.09 13.49 4.33
C LYS A 163 0.57 13.46 4.33
N GLU A 164 -0.01 12.44 3.71
CA GLU A 164 -1.46 12.27 3.63
C GLU A 164 -2.06 11.68 4.92
N PRO A 165 -3.37 11.84 5.15
CA PRO A 165 -4.03 11.18 6.27
C PRO A 165 -3.97 9.65 6.14
N LEU A 166 -4.01 8.94 7.27
CA LEU A 166 -3.76 7.49 7.32
C LEU A 166 -4.75 6.67 6.50
N ALA A 167 -6.02 7.08 6.44
CA ALA A 167 -7.01 6.36 5.64
C ALA A 167 -6.70 6.43 4.14
N PHE A 168 -6.28 7.60 3.65
CA PHE A 168 -5.91 7.79 2.24
C PHE A 168 -4.67 6.98 1.88
N LEU A 169 -3.67 6.95 2.77
CA LEU A 169 -2.49 6.10 2.61
C LEU A 169 -2.86 4.61 2.64
N ALA A 170 -3.71 4.18 3.58
CA ALA A 170 -4.15 2.80 3.68
C ALA A 170 -4.93 2.34 2.44
N GLN A 171 -5.74 3.23 1.85
CA GLN A 171 -6.43 2.98 0.60
C GLN A 171 -5.43 2.85 -0.55
N LYS A 172 -4.56 3.85 -0.79
CA LYS A 172 -3.57 3.84 -1.89
C LYS A 172 -2.61 2.66 -1.83
N PHE A 173 -2.21 2.27 -0.62
CA PHE A 173 -1.30 1.16 -0.37
C PHE A 173 -2.03 -0.07 0.16
N SER A 174 -3.23 -0.35 -0.36
CA SER A 174 -4.00 -1.53 -0.01
C SER A 174 -3.18 -2.80 -0.20
N LEU A 175 -3.35 -3.75 0.73
CA LEU A 175 -2.72 -5.07 0.66
C LEU A 175 -3.13 -5.85 -0.59
N GLU A 176 -4.22 -5.46 -1.28
CA GLU A 176 -4.58 -6.10 -2.55
C GLU A 176 -3.52 -5.93 -3.64
N TRP A 177 -2.77 -4.82 -3.63
CA TRP A 177 -1.79 -4.51 -4.67
C TRP A 177 -0.35 -4.53 -4.16
N PHE A 178 -0.17 -4.31 -2.86
CA PHE A 178 1.14 -4.14 -2.24
C PHE A 178 1.55 -5.26 -1.26
N GLU A 179 0.84 -6.40 -1.25
CA GLU A 179 1.13 -7.54 -0.35
C GLU A 179 2.61 -7.95 -0.31
N SER A 180 3.27 -7.93 -1.47
CA SER A 180 4.66 -8.38 -1.61
C SER A 180 5.72 -7.33 -1.24
N PHE A 181 5.32 -6.11 -0.85
CA PHE A 181 6.25 -5.02 -0.54
C PHE A 181 6.30 -4.73 0.95
N VAL A 182 7.50 -4.38 1.43
CA VAL A 182 7.69 -3.75 2.73
C VAL A 182 7.55 -2.24 2.56
N LEU A 183 6.41 -1.70 2.95
CA LEU A 183 6.13 -0.26 2.93
C LEU A 183 6.63 0.38 4.24
N LEU A 184 7.45 1.41 4.09
CA LEU A 184 8.01 2.18 5.21
C LEU A 184 7.83 3.68 4.95
N ASP A 185 7.78 4.47 6.00
CA ASP A 185 7.91 5.92 5.88
C ASP A 185 9.39 6.33 5.62
N LEU A 186 9.63 7.61 5.31
CA LEU A 186 11.00 8.11 5.12
C LEU A 186 11.91 7.99 6.36
N LYS A 187 11.33 7.88 7.57
CA LYS A 187 12.09 7.62 8.80
C LYS A 187 12.43 6.15 8.95
N LYS A 188 12.00 5.30 8.02
CA LYS A 188 12.11 3.84 8.01
C LYS A 188 11.28 3.17 9.11
N ASP A 189 10.27 3.88 9.60
CA ASP A 189 9.26 3.31 10.48
C ASP A 189 8.17 2.65 9.63
N HIS A 190 7.60 1.56 10.15
CA HIS A 190 6.45 0.94 9.49
C HIS A 190 5.27 1.89 9.52
N LEU A 191 4.51 1.92 8.42
CA LEU A 191 3.22 2.59 8.41
C LEU A 191 2.30 1.89 9.42
N PRO A 192 1.53 2.65 10.21
CA PRO A 192 0.76 2.11 11.32
C PRO A 192 -0.32 1.13 10.90
N PHE A 193 -0.66 1.07 9.61
CA PHE A 193 -1.66 0.14 9.08
C PHE A 193 -1.08 -1.22 8.64
N LEU A 194 0.22 -1.48 8.83
CA LEU A 194 0.90 -2.72 8.42
C LEU A 194 1.52 -3.50 9.59
N HIS A 195 1.12 -3.23 10.82
CA HIS A 195 1.66 -3.94 11.98
C HIS A 195 1.20 -5.41 11.99
N GLN A 196 2.06 -6.31 11.50
CA GLN A 196 1.76 -7.75 11.45
C GLN A 196 1.47 -8.35 12.83
N GLU A 197 2.07 -7.81 13.90
CA GLU A 197 1.86 -8.24 15.29
C GLU A 197 0.61 -7.64 15.95
N ALA A 198 -0.09 -6.72 15.27
CA ALA A 198 -1.31 -6.13 15.81
C ALA A 198 -2.41 -7.18 15.98
N ARG A 199 -3.08 -7.14 17.13
CA ARG A 199 -4.25 -7.99 17.44
C ARG A 199 -5.58 -7.36 17.04
N LEU A 200 -5.55 -6.07 16.65
CA LEU A 200 -6.68 -5.34 16.10
C LEU A 200 -6.54 -5.20 14.58
N GLY A 201 -7.50 -5.71 13.83
CA GLY A 201 -7.66 -5.45 12.41
C GLY A 201 -8.69 -4.35 12.16
N ILE A 202 -8.44 -3.49 11.18
CA ILE A 202 -9.43 -2.56 10.64
C ILE A 202 -9.84 -3.09 9.27
N CYS A 203 -11.08 -3.55 9.14
CA CYS A 203 -11.63 -3.95 7.84
C CYS A 203 -11.84 -2.69 7.00
N PHE A 204 -10.95 -2.50 6.03
CA PHE A 204 -11.05 -1.39 5.09
C PHE A 204 -12.14 -1.73 4.06
N PRO A 205 -13.12 -0.84 3.84
CA PRO A 205 -14.18 -1.11 2.88
C PRO A 205 -13.64 -1.26 1.46
N PRO A 206 -14.39 -1.90 0.55
CA PRO A 206 -14.07 -1.88 -0.87
C PRO A 206 -13.89 -0.44 -1.33
N ASP A 207 -12.92 -0.19 -2.20
CA ASP A 207 -12.60 1.17 -2.66
C ASP A 207 -13.83 1.90 -3.24
N ALA A 208 -14.75 1.14 -3.85
CA ALA A 208 -15.96 1.66 -4.45
C ALA A 208 -16.95 2.25 -3.42
N HIS A 209 -16.76 1.93 -2.14
CA HIS A 209 -17.51 2.47 -1.01
C HIS A 209 -16.67 3.45 -0.17
N CYS A 210 -15.42 3.73 -0.56
CA CYS A 210 -14.51 4.64 0.13
C CYS A 210 -14.53 6.03 -0.53
N ASP A 211 -15.68 6.71 -0.46
CA ASP A 211 -15.74 8.13 -0.83
C ASP A 211 -14.97 9.01 0.17
N GLN A 212 -14.86 10.31 -0.14
CA GLN A 212 -14.13 11.26 0.69
C GLN A 212 -14.73 11.38 2.11
N GLU A 213 -16.04 11.29 2.26
CA GLU A 213 -16.70 11.36 3.58
C GLU A 213 -16.33 10.13 4.42
N MET A 214 -16.42 8.95 3.81
CA MET A 214 -16.04 7.67 4.42
C MET A 214 -14.56 7.68 4.83
N LEU A 215 -13.67 8.14 3.97
CA LEU A 215 -12.23 8.22 4.28
C LEU A 215 -11.94 9.19 5.44
N VAL A 216 -12.68 10.29 5.55
CA VAL A 216 -12.59 11.19 6.70
C VAL A 216 -13.02 10.48 7.99
N GLN A 217 -14.11 9.72 7.96
CA GLN A 217 -14.59 8.92 9.11
C GLN A 217 -13.56 7.85 9.50
N ILE A 218 -13.05 7.08 8.54
CA ILE A 218 -12.00 6.08 8.78
C ILE A 218 -10.78 6.76 9.38
N ASN A 219 -10.35 7.89 8.82
CA ASN A 219 -9.16 8.59 9.30
C ASN A 219 -9.31 9.08 10.75
N ALA A 220 -10.51 9.52 11.16
CA ALA A 220 -10.77 9.89 12.54
C ALA A 220 -10.55 8.70 13.49
N VAL A 221 -11.06 7.51 13.13
CA VAL A 221 -10.84 6.27 13.88
C VAL A 221 -9.35 5.91 13.95
N LEU A 222 -8.66 5.87 12.81
CA LEU A 222 -7.23 5.52 12.76
C LEU A 222 -6.36 6.50 13.57
N SER A 223 -6.68 7.80 13.50
CA SER A 223 -5.98 8.84 14.24
C SER A 223 -6.21 8.68 15.75
N HIS A 224 -7.42 8.34 16.18
CA HIS A 224 -7.73 8.07 17.58
C HIS A 224 -6.97 6.86 18.11
N LEU A 225 -6.97 5.74 17.37
CA LEU A 225 -6.19 4.53 17.73
C LEU A 225 -4.70 4.83 17.83
N LYS A 226 -4.15 5.60 16.88
CA LYS A 226 -2.75 6.04 16.91
C LYS A 226 -2.46 6.91 18.14
N GLN A 227 -3.34 7.85 18.49
CA GLN A 227 -3.18 8.70 19.68
C GLN A 227 -3.18 7.88 20.97
N LYS A 228 -4.00 6.83 21.03
CA LYS A 228 -4.07 5.86 22.13
C LYS A 228 -2.94 4.82 22.11
N GLN A 229 -2.02 4.89 21.14
CA GLN A 229 -0.93 3.92 20.94
C GLN A 229 -1.42 2.48 20.78
N ILE A 230 -2.64 2.29 20.26
CA ILE A 230 -3.19 0.97 19.95
C ILE A 230 -2.64 0.55 18.60
N ALA A 231 -1.88 -0.55 18.58
CA ALA A 231 -1.40 -1.14 17.33
C ALA A 231 -2.57 -1.76 16.56
N PHE A 232 -2.67 -1.44 15.26
CA PHE A 232 -3.68 -1.97 14.36
C PHE A 232 -3.06 -2.35 13.01
N ARG A 233 -3.78 -3.12 12.20
CA ARG A 233 -3.47 -3.30 10.77
C ARG A 233 -4.73 -3.14 9.93
N CYS A 234 -4.62 -2.46 8.79
CA CYS A 234 -5.73 -2.35 7.84
C CYS A 234 -5.76 -3.59 6.94
N ILE A 235 -6.94 -4.15 6.75
CA ILE A 235 -7.17 -5.36 5.95
C ILE A 235 -8.26 -5.03 4.94
N PRO A 236 -8.01 -5.16 3.62
CA PRO A 236 -9.07 -4.97 2.64
C PRO A 236 -10.14 -6.04 2.83
N GLU A 237 -11.41 -5.65 2.78
CA GLU A 237 -12.54 -6.55 2.99
C GLU A 237 -12.45 -7.82 2.11
N SER A 238 -12.04 -7.67 0.85
CA SER A 238 -11.91 -8.79 -0.09
C SER A 238 -10.93 -9.89 0.37
N ARG A 239 -9.99 -9.56 1.26
CA ARG A 239 -8.96 -10.47 1.79
C ARG A 239 -9.11 -10.74 3.29
N LEU A 240 -10.26 -10.41 3.89
CA LEU A 240 -10.46 -10.52 5.34
C LEU A 240 -10.11 -11.90 5.90
N ASN A 241 -10.55 -12.97 5.22
CA ASN A 241 -10.28 -14.36 5.58
C ASN A 241 -8.80 -14.77 5.47
N HIS A 242 -8.01 -14.07 4.66
CA HIS A 242 -6.59 -14.36 4.50
C HIS A 242 -5.78 -13.70 5.62
N PHE A 243 -6.15 -12.48 6.01
CA PHE A 243 -5.39 -11.66 6.95
C PHE A 243 -5.98 -11.58 8.36
N TRP A 244 -7.01 -12.35 8.71
CA TRP A 244 -7.54 -12.34 10.08
C TRP A 244 -6.73 -13.17 11.09
N ASN A 245 -5.75 -13.95 10.63
CA ASN A 245 -5.01 -14.86 11.50
C ASN A 245 -4.17 -14.06 12.51
N GLY A 246 -4.29 -14.40 13.80
CA GLY A 246 -3.63 -13.68 14.89
C GLY A 246 -4.36 -12.41 15.36
N LEU A 247 -5.53 -12.10 14.79
CA LEU A 247 -6.40 -11.05 15.32
C LEU A 247 -7.31 -11.57 16.43
N ASP A 248 -7.45 -10.75 17.47
CA ASP A 248 -8.45 -10.94 18.51
C ASP A 248 -9.71 -10.11 18.21
N THR A 249 -9.55 -9.00 17.48
CA THR A 249 -10.63 -8.04 17.20
C THR A 249 -10.55 -7.48 15.79
N ILE A 250 -11.70 -7.33 15.13
CA ILE A 250 -11.83 -6.64 13.84
C ILE A 250 -12.82 -5.48 14.00
N LEU A 251 -12.38 -4.26 13.68
CA LEU A 251 -13.24 -3.08 13.55
C LEU A 251 -13.77 -2.98 12.13
N VAL A 252 -15.07 -2.75 11.99
CA VAL A 252 -15.75 -2.58 10.70
C VAL A 252 -16.66 -1.35 10.70
N PHE A 253 -16.93 -0.82 9.51
CA PHE A 253 -17.86 0.29 9.31
C PHE A 253 -19.14 -0.24 8.68
N SER A 254 -20.25 -0.24 9.43
CA SER A 254 -21.46 -0.96 8.99
C SER A 254 -22.08 -0.39 7.73
N LYS A 255 -21.97 0.92 7.48
CA LYS A 255 -22.50 1.59 6.29
C LYS A 255 -21.91 1.05 4.98
N THR A 256 -20.67 0.58 4.99
CA THR A 256 -19.92 0.22 3.77
C THR A 256 -19.54 -1.25 3.68
N LEU A 257 -19.78 -2.03 4.74
CA LEU A 257 -19.54 -3.45 4.79
C LEU A 257 -20.45 -4.20 3.80
N SER A 258 -19.86 -4.99 2.90
CA SER A 258 -20.67 -5.79 1.98
C SER A 258 -21.29 -7.02 2.67
N ASN A 259 -22.28 -7.63 2.02
CA ASN A 259 -22.83 -8.91 2.45
C ASN A 259 -21.77 -10.03 2.49
N GLN A 260 -20.76 -9.97 1.62
CA GLN A 260 -19.65 -10.92 1.65
C GLN A 260 -18.77 -10.69 2.86
N GLY A 261 -18.39 -9.44 3.15
CA GLY A 261 -17.66 -9.07 4.36
C GLY A 261 -18.38 -9.52 5.62
N LYS A 262 -19.70 -9.29 5.71
CA LYS A 262 -20.52 -9.77 6.83
C LYS A 262 -20.45 -11.29 7.00
N ARG A 263 -20.51 -12.05 5.91
CA ARG A 263 -20.37 -13.52 5.94
C ARG A 263 -18.98 -13.96 6.39
N GLN A 264 -17.93 -13.27 5.95
CA GLN A 264 -16.57 -13.53 6.41
C GLN A 264 -16.50 -13.29 7.92
N LEU A 265 -16.98 -12.15 8.43
CA LEU A 265 -16.99 -11.84 9.87
C LEU A 265 -17.73 -12.89 10.71
N LEU A 266 -18.83 -13.49 10.22
CA LEU A 266 -19.47 -14.61 10.92
C LEU A 266 -18.50 -15.79 11.15
N GLY A 267 -17.66 -16.08 10.16
CA GLY A 267 -16.59 -17.08 10.30
C GLY A 267 -15.55 -16.67 11.35
N PHE A 268 -15.22 -15.38 11.44
CA PHE A 268 -14.29 -14.85 12.45
C PHE A 268 -14.87 -14.99 13.87
N CYS A 269 -16.14 -14.61 14.04
CA CYS A 269 -16.85 -14.76 15.31
C CYS A 269 -16.93 -16.23 15.73
N ALA A 270 -17.13 -17.15 14.78
CA ALA A 270 -17.21 -18.59 15.04
C ALA A 270 -15.88 -19.17 15.57
N THR A 271 -14.73 -18.55 15.28
CA THR A 271 -13.43 -18.92 15.85
C THR A 271 -13.11 -18.19 17.17
N GLY A 272 -14.06 -17.42 17.72
CA GLY A 272 -13.91 -16.68 18.97
C GLY A 272 -13.43 -15.23 18.80
N GLY A 273 -13.38 -14.72 17.56
CA GLY A 273 -13.02 -13.34 17.30
C GLY A 273 -14.13 -12.34 17.65
N ARG A 274 -13.72 -11.14 18.09
CA ARG A 274 -14.64 -10.03 18.43
C ARG A 274 -14.79 -9.05 17.27
N VAL A 275 -16.00 -8.57 17.01
CA VAL A 275 -16.23 -7.53 16.01
C VAL A 275 -16.62 -6.22 16.68
N VAL A 276 -15.90 -5.15 16.36
CA VAL A 276 -16.23 -3.78 16.77
C VAL A 276 -16.90 -3.08 15.60
N VAL A 277 -18.05 -2.47 15.83
CA VAL A 277 -18.84 -1.84 14.76
C VAL A 277 -18.91 -0.33 14.96
N GLU A 278 -18.46 0.41 13.95
CA GLU A 278 -18.73 1.83 13.79
C GLU A 278 -20.00 2.02 12.95
N GLY A 279 -21.03 2.63 13.55
CA GLY A 279 -22.34 2.84 12.94
C GLY A 279 -23.44 1.94 13.50
N GLU A 280 -24.39 1.55 12.65
CA GLU A 280 -25.50 0.66 13.02
C GLU A 280 -25.03 -0.76 13.33
N GLY A 281 -25.68 -1.43 14.28
CA GLY A 281 -25.35 -2.80 14.66
C GLY A 281 -25.58 -3.80 13.52
N LEU A 282 -24.70 -4.80 13.41
CA LEU A 282 -24.73 -5.80 12.34
C LEU A 282 -25.40 -7.11 12.77
N CYS A 283 -25.76 -7.23 14.04
CA CYS A 283 -26.28 -8.44 14.67
C CYS A 283 -25.30 -9.62 14.54
N LEU A 284 -23.99 -9.35 14.62
CA LEU A 284 -22.96 -10.38 14.63
C LEU A 284 -22.80 -10.96 16.04
N PRO A 285 -22.36 -12.23 16.18
CA PRO A 285 -21.97 -12.76 17.48
C PRO A 285 -20.75 -12.00 18.01
N GLN A 286 -20.70 -11.76 19.32
CA GLN A 286 -19.59 -11.03 19.98
C GLN A 286 -19.36 -9.61 19.41
N GLU A 287 -20.41 -8.99 18.92
CA GLU A 287 -20.41 -7.60 18.46
C GLU A 287 -20.32 -6.64 19.65
N VAL A 288 -19.51 -5.57 19.49
CA VAL A 288 -19.37 -4.47 20.45
C VAL A 288 -19.47 -3.16 19.67
N SER A 289 -20.19 -2.17 20.20
CA SER A 289 -20.24 -0.84 19.57
C SER A 289 -18.87 -0.15 19.68
N MET A 290 -18.53 0.70 18.72
CA MET A 290 -17.27 1.47 18.80
C MET A 290 -17.20 2.34 20.06
N LEU A 291 -18.33 2.92 20.50
CA LEU A 291 -18.39 3.71 21.72
C LEU A 291 -18.01 2.89 22.96
N ASP A 292 -18.54 1.67 23.09
CA ASP A 292 -18.21 0.78 24.21
C ASP A 292 -16.76 0.30 24.13
N PHE A 293 -16.26 0.02 22.92
CA PHE A 293 -14.88 -0.40 22.71
C PHE A 293 -13.88 0.68 23.15
N LEU A 294 -14.15 1.94 22.82
CA LEU A 294 -13.28 3.06 23.19
C LEU A 294 -13.29 3.38 24.69
N GLN A 295 -14.32 2.99 25.45
CA GLN A 295 -14.34 3.19 26.91
C GLN A 295 -13.37 2.26 27.66
N ILE A 296 -12.90 1.20 27.00
CA ILE A 296 -11.99 0.20 27.60
C ILE A 296 -10.53 0.72 27.63
N PHE A 297 -10.20 1.80 26.90
CA PHE A 297 -8.84 2.34 26.71
C PHE A 297 -8.72 3.83 27.01
#